data_AF-A7SA84-F1
#
_entry.id   AF-A7SA84-F1
#
_cell.length_a   1.000
_cell.length_b   1.000
_cell.length_c   1.000
_cell.angle_alpha   90.00
_cell.angle_beta   90.00
_cell.angle_gamma   90.00
#
_symmetry.space_group_name_H-M   'P 1'
#
loop_
_entity.id
_entity.type
_entity.pdbx_description
1 polymer ?
#
loop_
_entity_poly.entity_id
_entity_poly.type
_entity_poly.pdbx_seq_one_letter_code
_entity_poly.pdbx_strand_id
1 'polypeptide(L)'
;MKEEAVDEMAADKDESEIKALWVTFVGTSTFHGLHYLFDALSRLRKLAWALLLLAAFTVFVRQILYGYTKLQKHEVFITTEFKPNVELTFPAVTVCNVNMMKKSHLLKTEAQTYLDGTDWRHPNMRQLYKAYNKSYNLEKAVQDYGHVYSDMIKKCQFIGQACDKVFEIRTFIDAKVTY
;
A
#
# COMPACT_ATOMS: atom_id res chain seq x y z
N MET A 1 21.56 -6.88 73.65
CA MET A 1 21.69 -5.55 74.26
C MET A 1 22.85 -4.69 73.72
N LYS A 2 24.13 -5.12 73.69
CA LYS A 2 25.21 -4.33 73.04
C LYS A 2 25.23 -4.47 71.50
N GLU A 3 24.93 -5.64 70.96
CA GLU A 3 24.85 -5.86 69.49
C GLU A 3 23.62 -5.19 68.86
N GLU A 4 22.44 -5.28 69.49
CA GLU A 4 21.21 -4.63 69.00
C GLU A 4 21.32 -3.10 68.92
N ALA A 5 22.00 -2.46 69.89
CA ALA A 5 22.19 -1.02 69.86
C ALA A 5 23.19 -0.55 68.79
N VAL A 6 24.14 -1.40 68.40
CA VAL A 6 25.09 -1.13 67.31
C VAL A 6 24.41 -1.32 65.96
N ASP A 7 23.51 -2.30 65.85
CA ASP A 7 22.73 -2.57 64.64
C ASP A 7 21.66 -1.49 64.40
N GLU A 8 21.00 -1.00 65.46
CA GLU A 8 20.10 0.17 65.37
C GLU A 8 20.85 1.46 65.00
N MET A 9 22.05 1.70 65.56
CA MET A 9 22.88 2.85 65.17
C MET A 9 23.42 2.75 63.74
N ALA A 10 23.66 1.53 63.24
CA ALA A 10 24.09 1.30 61.87
C ALA A 10 22.93 1.51 60.88
N ALA A 11 21.74 1.01 61.21
CA ALA A 11 20.52 1.20 60.41
C ALA A 11 20.07 2.67 60.33
N ASP A 12 20.13 3.41 61.45
CA ASP A 12 19.81 4.85 61.49
C ASP A 12 20.81 5.67 60.65
N LYS A 13 22.09 5.29 60.69
CA LYS A 13 23.13 5.88 59.84
C LYS A 13 22.86 5.65 58.36
N ASP A 14 22.54 4.42 57.96
CA ASP A 14 22.31 4.06 56.57
C ASP A 14 21.06 4.77 56.01
N GLU A 15 20.00 4.89 56.80
CA GLU A 15 18.80 5.65 56.42
C GLU A 15 19.10 7.16 56.26
N SER A 16 19.96 7.72 57.13
CA SER A 16 20.36 9.13 57.06
C SER A 16 21.23 9.43 55.81
N GLU A 17 22.14 8.53 55.44
CA GLU A 17 22.97 8.65 54.23
C GLU A 17 22.12 8.51 52.98
N ILE A 18 21.20 7.54 52.94
CA ILE A 18 20.26 7.38 51.82
C ILE A 18 19.41 8.65 51.64
N LYS A 19 18.90 9.24 52.73
CA LYS A 19 18.15 10.51 52.65
C LYS A 19 19.01 11.66 52.11
N ALA A 20 20.26 11.77 52.54
CA ALA A 20 21.19 12.80 52.06
C ALA A 20 21.50 12.64 50.57
N LEU A 21 21.70 11.39 50.10
CA LEU A 21 21.89 11.06 48.69
C LEU A 21 20.66 11.43 47.86
N TRP A 22 19.46 11.11 48.34
CA TRP A 22 18.20 11.46 47.66
C TRP A 22 18.00 12.97 47.51
N VAL A 23 18.25 13.74 48.57
CA VAL A 23 18.13 15.21 48.53
C VAL A 23 19.14 15.80 47.55
N THR A 24 20.38 15.30 47.57
CA THR A 24 21.44 15.74 46.65
C THR A 24 21.09 15.41 45.21
N PHE A 25 20.61 14.20 44.94
CA PHE A 25 20.19 13.76 43.61
C PHE A 25 19.04 14.62 43.08
N VAL A 26 18.01 14.87 43.88
CA VAL A 26 16.87 15.68 43.44
C VAL A 26 17.26 17.14 43.24
N GLY A 27 18.14 17.69 44.07
CA GLY A 27 18.63 19.07 43.94
C GLY A 27 19.57 19.29 42.76
N THR A 28 20.28 18.26 42.31
CA THR A 28 21.21 18.31 41.17
C THR A 28 20.60 17.79 39.87
N SER A 29 19.43 17.16 39.95
CA SER A 29 18.72 16.63 38.79
C SER A 29 18.19 17.75 37.89
N THR A 30 18.26 17.52 36.58
CA THR A 30 17.65 18.40 35.57
C THR A 30 16.15 18.16 35.44
N PHE A 31 15.55 17.27 36.25
CA PHE A 31 14.12 17.01 36.23
C PHE A 31 13.36 18.21 36.80
N HIS A 32 12.76 18.98 35.89
CA HIS A 32 12.10 20.23 36.23
C HIS A 32 10.95 19.98 37.21
N GLY A 33 10.93 20.73 38.31
CA GLY A 33 9.86 20.66 39.31
C GLY A 33 10.06 19.63 40.43
N LEU A 34 11.00 18.67 40.28
CA LEU A 34 11.24 17.65 41.31
C LEU A 34 11.79 18.26 42.61
N HIS A 35 12.67 19.25 42.49
CA HIS A 35 13.22 20.00 43.64
C HIS A 35 12.14 20.68 44.49
N TYR A 36 11.04 21.17 43.90
CA TYR A 36 9.95 21.81 44.66
C TYR A 36 9.16 20.84 45.54
N LEU A 37 9.27 19.54 45.31
CA LEU A 37 8.68 18.52 46.16
C LEU A 37 9.43 18.37 47.49
N PHE A 38 10.75 18.62 47.49
CA PHE A 38 11.63 18.42 48.64
C PHE A 38 11.94 19.72 49.37
N ASP A 39 12.12 20.83 48.65
CA ASP A 39 12.55 22.12 49.20
C ASP A 39 11.39 23.02 49.71
N ALA A 40 10.13 22.70 49.37
CA ALA A 40 9.00 23.54 49.79
C ALA A 40 8.70 23.45 51.30
N LEU A 41 8.67 24.59 52.00
CA LEU A 41 8.35 24.66 53.44
C LEU A 41 6.91 24.24 53.80
N SER A 42 5.96 24.36 52.86
CA SER A 42 4.53 24.07 53.09
C SER A 42 4.10 22.75 52.45
N ARG A 43 3.40 21.90 53.23
CA ARG A 43 2.82 20.62 52.76
C ARG A 43 1.86 20.82 51.58
N LEU A 44 1.10 21.91 51.55
CA LEU A 44 0.18 22.22 50.45
C LEU A 44 0.93 22.49 49.14
N ARG A 45 2.06 23.19 49.22
CA ARG A 45 2.90 23.48 48.05
C ARG A 45 3.51 22.19 47.49
N LYS A 46 3.95 21.27 48.36
CA LYS A 46 4.43 19.93 47.95
C LYS A 46 3.35 19.15 47.21
N LEU A 47 2.12 19.12 47.75
CA LEU A 47 0.99 18.45 47.09
C LEU A 47 0.65 19.07 45.73
N ALA A 48 0.63 20.39 45.63
CA ALA A 48 0.38 21.08 44.36
C ALA A 48 1.45 20.71 43.30
N TRP A 49 2.73 20.73 43.67
CA TRP A 49 3.80 20.33 42.76
C TRP A 49 3.75 18.85 42.39
N ALA A 50 3.40 17.96 43.33
CA ALA A 50 3.20 16.55 43.05
C ALA A 50 2.10 16.32 42.00
N LEU A 51 0.95 17.01 42.14
CA LEU A 51 -0.16 16.93 41.19
C LEU A 51 0.23 17.46 39.81
N LEU A 52 0.95 18.59 39.76
CA LEU A 52 1.43 19.16 38.50
C LEU A 52 2.42 18.23 37.79
N LEU A 53 3.36 17.63 38.54
CA LEU A 53 4.32 16.67 37.99
C LEU A 53 3.61 15.41 37.47
N LEU A 54 2.63 14.89 38.21
CA LEU A 54 1.85 13.74 37.78
C LEU A 54 1.04 14.04 36.51
N ALA A 55 0.39 15.20 36.45
CA ALA A 55 -0.34 15.65 35.26
C ALA A 55 0.60 15.79 34.05
N ALA A 56 1.77 16.43 34.23
CA ALA A 56 2.78 16.58 33.19
C ALA A 56 3.29 15.22 32.69
N PHE A 57 3.54 14.27 33.60
CA PHE A 57 3.96 12.92 33.27
C PHE A 57 2.90 12.15 32.49
N THR A 58 1.62 12.24 32.89
CA THR A 58 0.51 11.63 32.15
C THR A 58 0.41 12.17 30.72
N VAL A 59 0.52 13.49 30.54
CA VAL A 59 0.51 14.12 29.21
C VAL A 59 1.71 13.66 28.39
N PHE A 60 2.90 13.59 29.00
CA PHE A 60 4.13 13.12 28.37
C PHE A 60 4.00 11.68 27.86
N VAL A 61 3.55 10.74 28.70
CA VAL A 61 3.34 9.33 28.31
C VAL A 61 2.29 9.23 27.19
N ARG A 62 1.18 9.98 27.31
CA ARG A 62 0.15 10.03 26.26
C ARG A 62 0.73 10.49 24.92
N GLN A 63 1.60 11.50 24.94
CA GLN A 63 2.23 12.03 23.73
C GLN A 63 3.19 11.02 23.09
N ILE A 64 3.96 10.29 23.90
CA ILE A 64 4.83 9.21 23.41
C ILE A 64 4.01 8.12 22.72
N LEU A 65 2.93 7.64 23.37
CA LEU A 65 2.07 6.60 22.80
C LEU A 65 1.39 7.08 21.50
N TYR A 66 0.93 8.33 21.47
CA TYR A 66 0.37 8.92 20.26
C TYR A 66 1.42 9.00 19.12
N GLY A 67 2.64 9.46 19.42
CA GLY A 67 3.73 9.49 18.46
C GLY A 67 4.11 8.10 17.95
N TYR A 68 4.22 7.13 18.85
CA TYR A 68 4.55 5.74 18.51
C TYR A 68 3.47 5.09 17.65
N THR A 69 2.19 5.25 18.01
CA THR A 69 1.08 4.72 17.20
C THR A 69 1.03 5.39 15.83
N LYS A 70 1.28 6.70 15.73
CA LYS A 70 1.39 7.39 14.45
C LYS A 70 2.54 6.86 13.59
N LEU A 71 3.70 6.59 14.19
CA LEU A 71 4.84 5.97 13.52
C LEU A 71 4.51 4.56 13.02
N GLN A 72 3.87 3.73 13.86
CA GLN A 72 3.47 2.36 13.52
C GLN A 72 2.41 2.27 12.41
N LYS A 73 1.63 3.34 12.18
CA LYS A 73 0.68 3.38 11.07
C LYS A 73 1.35 3.50 9.70
N HIS A 74 2.64 3.83 9.64
CA HIS A 74 3.41 3.98 8.39
C HIS A 74 2.66 4.82 7.35
N GLU A 75 1.99 5.89 7.79
CA GLU A 75 1.21 6.76 6.90
C GLU A 75 2.16 7.45 5.91
N VAL A 76 1.92 7.24 4.62
CA VAL A 76 2.68 7.86 3.53
C VAL A 76 1.87 9.02 2.96
N PHE A 77 2.49 10.20 2.89
CA PHE A 77 1.93 11.35 2.21
C PHE A 77 2.46 11.40 0.77
N ILE A 78 1.55 11.35 -0.20
CA ILE A 78 1.88 11.47 -1.61
C ILE A 78 1.62 12.91 -2.04
N THR A 79 2.67 13.63 -2.43
CA THR A 79 2.56 14.93 -3.07
C THR A 79 2.65 14.74 -4.59
N THR A 80 1.82 15.48 -5.33
CA THR A 80 1.84 15.46 -6.79
C THR A 80 2.30 16.81 -7.31
N GLU A 81 3.26 16.79 -8.23
CA GLU A 81 3.77 17.98 -8.88
C GLU A 81 3.64 17.82 -10.40
N PHE A 82 3.15 18.86 -11.07
CA PHE A 82 3.12 18.90 -12.53
C PHE A 82 4.42 19.53 -13.04
N LYS A 83 5.30 18.70 -13.62
CA LYS A 83 6.53 19.15 -14.27
C LYS A 83 6.31 19.13 -15.79
N PRO A 84 6.14 20.29 -16.45
CA PRO A 84 6.01 20.31 -17.90
C PRO A 84 7.33 19.84 -18.51
N ASN A 85 7.28 18.75 -19.27
CA ASN A 85 8.42 18.24 -20.02
C ASN A 85 8.21 18.56 -21.50
N VAL A 86 9.24 19.10 -22.16
CA VAL A 86 9.20 19.52 -23.56
C VAL A 86 9.12 18.31 -24.49
N GLU A 87 9.70 17.18 -24.06
CA GLU A 87 9.69 15.93 -24.81
C GLU A 87 9.21 14.79 -23.92
N LEU A 88 8.32 13.95 -24.45
CA LEU A 88 7.78 12.78 -23.78
C LEU A 88 7.92 11.57 -24.69
N THR A 89 8.31 10.44 -24.11
CA THR A 89 8.29 9.16 -24.81
C THR A 89 6.85 8.81 -25.18
N PHE A 90 6.58 8.65 -26.47
CA PHE A 90 5.28 8.23 -26.94
C PHE A 90 4.98 6.81 -26.42
N PRO A 91 3.82 6.57 -25.79
CA PRO A 91 3.52 5.27 -25.21
C PRO A 91 3.32 4.21 -26.30
N ALA A 92 3.48 2.93 -25.92
CA ALA A 92 3.03 1.84 -26.75
C ALA A 92 1.49 1.91 -26.89
N VAL A 93 1.00 1.87 -28.12
CA VAL A 93 -0.43 1.84 -28.43
C VAL A 93 -0.77 0.46 -28.97
N THR A 94 -1.67 -0.24 -28.27
CA THR A 94 -2.20 -1.53 -28.71
C THR A 94 -3.61 -1.36 -29.27
N VAL A 95 -3.83 -1.83 -30.48
CA VAL A 95 -5.10 -1.79 -31.20
C VAL A 95 -5.66 -3.20 -31.30
N CYS A 96 -6.92 -3.35 -30.91
CA CYS A 96 -7.67 -4.60 -30.99
C CYS A 96 -8.98 -4.37 -31.75
N ASN A 97 -9.34 -5.29 -32.64
CA ASN A 97 -10.70 -5.34 -33.12
C ASN A 97 -11.60 -5.91 -32.03
N VAL A 98 -12.75 -5.28 -31.79
CA VAL A 98 -13.73 -5.82 -30.83
C VAL A 98 -14.19 -7.23 -31.25
N ASN A 99 -14.25 -7.48 -32.56
CA ASN A 99 -14.55 -8.80 -33.11
C ASN A 99 -13.33 -9.72 -32.99
N MET A 100 -13.56 -10.91 -32.42
CA MET A 100 -12.53 -11.90 -32.17
C MET A 100 -11.98 -12.53 -33.47
N MET A 101 -12.87 -12.82 -34.41
CA MET A 101 -12.54 -13.45 -35.70
C MET A 101 -13.37 -12.84 -36.82
N LYS A 102 -12.84 -12.87 -38.04
CA LYS A 102 -13.52 -12.40 -39.25
C LYS A 102 -14.65 -13.35 -39.62
N LYS A 103 -15.88 -12.84 -39.71
CA LYS A 103 -17.07 -13.64 -40.10
C LYS A 103 -16.90 -14.41 -41.41
N SER A 104 -16.15 -13.87 -42.38
CA SER A 104 -15.89 -14.52 -43.66
C SER A 104 -15.13 -15.86 -43.54
N HIS A 105 -14.38 -16.07 -42.47
CA HIS A 105 -13.61 -17.30 -42.22
C HIS A 105 -14.33 -18.31 -41.32
N LEU A 106 -15.52 -17.98 -40.82
CA LEU A 106 -16.23 -18.81 -39.84
C LEU A 106 -17.22 -19.80 -40.48
N LEU A 107 -17.71 -19.54 -41.69
CA LEU A 107 -18.79 -20.32 -42.29
C LEU A 107 -18.47 -21.83 -42.31
N LYS A 108 -19.32 -22.62 -41.64
CA LYS A 108 -19.22 -24.09 -41.52
C LYS A 108 -17.94 -24.60 -40.82
N THR A 109 -17.30 -23.79 -39.97
CA THR A 109 -16.14 -24.21 -39.18
C THR A 109 -16.49 -24.41 -37.70
N GLU A 110 -15.63 -25.11 -36.95
CA GLU A 110 -15.78 -25.24 -35.49
C GLU A 110 -15.70 -23.89 -34.76
N ALA A 111 -15.06 -22.89 -35.37
CA ALA A 111 -14.98 -21.52 -34.85
C ALA A 111 -16.35 -20.84 -34.77
N GLN A 112 -17.21 -21.11 -35.77
CA GLN A 112 -18.59 -20.65 -35.78
C GLN A 112 -19.38 -21.31 -34.65
N THR A 113 -19.27 -22.63 -34.50
CA THR A 113 -19.95 -23.36 -33.42
C THR A 113 -19.52 -22.86 -32.04
N TYR A 114 -18.22 -22.55 -31.86
CA TYR A 114 -17.69 -21.96 -30.63
C TYR A 114 -18.34 -20.59 -30.36
N LEU A 115 -18.32 -19.68 -31.35
CA LEU A 115 -18.89 -18.34 -31.22
C LEU A 115 -20.41 -18.34 -31.02
N ASP A 116 -21.14 -19.21 -31.71
CA ASP A 116 -22.58 -19.34 -31.53
C ASP A 116 -22.90 -19.92 -30.14
N GLY A 117 -22.04 -20.80 -29.62
CA GLY A 117 -22.16 -21.37 -28.28
C GLY A 117 -21.91 -20.36 -27.15
N THR A 118 -21.20 -19.26 -27.42
CA THR A 118 -21.03 -18.16 -26.46
C THR A 118 -22.18 -17.14 -26.51
N ASP A 119 -23.00 -17.14 -27.55
CA ASP A 119 -24.20 -16.31 -27.62
C ASP A 119 -25.37 -16.96 -26.85
N TRP A 120 -25.58 -16.50 -25.62
CA TRP A 120 -26.70 -16.94 -24.76
C TRP A 120 -28.09 -16.69 -25.36
N ARG A 121 -28.22 -15.83 -26.38
CA ARG A 121 -29.49 -15.56 -27.08
C ARG A 121 -29.73 -16.48 -28.27
N HIS A 122 -28.81 -17.39 -28.58
CA HIS A 122 -28.94 -18.24 -29.74
C HIS A 122 -30.17 -19.18 -29.60
N PRO A 123 -31.08 -19.26 -30.59
CA PRO A 123 -32.35 -19.98 -30.43
C PRO A 123 -32.18 -21.50 -30.24
N ASN A 124 -31.04 -22.06 -30.64
CA ASN A 124 -30.77 -23.50 -30.64
C ASN A 124 -29.61 -23.93 -29.72
N MET A 125 -29.51 -23.36 -28.51
CA MET A 125 -28.42 -23.66 -27.55
C MET A 125 -28.20 -25.16 -27.28
N ARG A 126 -29.27 -25.95 -27.19
CA ARG A 126 -29.17 -27.39 -26.91
C ARG A 126 -28.46 -28.15 -28.04
N GLN A 127 -28.61 -27.72 -29.29
CA GLN A 127 -27.93 -28.34 -30.43
C GLN A 127 -26.46 -27.91 -30.48
N LEU A 128 -26.17 -26.63 -30.20
CA LEU A 128 -24.81 -26.11 -30.13
C LEU A 128 -23.97 -26.81 -29.04
N TYR A 129 -24.55 -27.02 -27.85
CA TYR A 129 -23.86 -27.75 -26.79
C TYR A 129 -23.50 -29.18 -27.18
N LYS A 130 -24.35 -29.85 -27.99
CA LYS A 130 -24.06 -31.19 -28.51
C LYS A 130 -23.00 -31.18 -29.62
N ALA A 131 -22.96 -30.11 -30.43
CA ALA A 131 -21.99 -29.94 -31.51
C ALA A 131 -20.64 -29.37 -31.02
N TYR A 132 -20.56 -28.93 -29.76
CA TYR A 132 -19.36 -28.33 -29.19
C TYR A 132 -18.23 -29.35 -29.05
N ASN A 133 -17.10 -29.07 -29.70
CA ASN A 133 -15.88 -29.86 -29.57
C ASN A 133 -15.04 -29.34 -28.39
N LYS A 134 -14.94 -30.13 -27.32
CA LYS A 134 -14.12 -29.78 -26.13
C LYS A 134 -12.62 -29.72 -26.41
N SER A 135 -12.15 -30.40 -27.46
CA SER A 135 -10.74 -30.42 -27.87
C SER A 135 -10.41 -29.30 -28.87
N TYR A 136 -11.34 -28.36 -29.10
CA TYR A 136 -11.16 -27.28 -30.05
C TYR A 136 -10.07 -26.29 -29.59
N ASN A 137 -9.09 -26.05 -30.47
CA ASN A 137 -8.03 -25.09 -30.20
C ASN A 137 -8.45 -23.67 -30.62
N LEU A 138 -9.03 -22.95 -29.66
CA LEU A 138 -9.47 -21.57 -29.85
C LEU A 138 -8.31 -20.64 -30.21
N GLU A 139 -7.16 -20.78 -29.55
CA GLU A 139 -6.01 -19.90 -29.78
C GLU A 139 -5.54 -19.99 -31.24
N LYS A 140 -5.40 -21.21 -31.75
CA LYS A 140 -5.05 -21.44 -33.15
C LYS A 140 -6.10 -20.84 -34.09
N ALA A 141 -7.38 -21.02 -33.80
CA ALA A 141 -8.44 -20.46 -34.62
C ALA A 141 -8.47 -18.94 -34.65
N VAL A 142 -8.21 -18.30 -33.50
CA VAL A 142 -8.07 -16.84 -33.43
C VAL A 142 -6.81 -16.38 -34.15
N GLN A 143 -5.72 -17.16 -34.09
CA GLN A 143 -4.52 -16.90 -34.88
C GLN A 143 -4.76 -17.04 -36.40
N ASP A 144 -5.62 -17.96 -36.83
CA ASP A 144 -5.89 -18.20 -38.25
C ASP A 144 -6.98 -17.27 -38.81
N TYR A 145 -8.01 -16.98 -38.04
CA TYR A 145 -9.23 -16.25 -38.47
C TYR A 145 -9.35 -14.84 -37.89
N GLY A 146 -8.39 -14.42 -37.05
CA GLY A 146 -8.34 -13.09 -36.47
C GLY A 146 -8.19 -11.98 -37.50
N HIS A 147 -8.37 -10.74 -37.05
CA HIS A 147 -8.18 -9.57 -37.89
C HIS A 147 -6.68 -9.35 -38.19
N VAL A 148 -6.38 -8.89 -39.41
CA VAL A 148 -5.03 -8.50 -39.83
C VAL A 148 -4.97 -6.97 -39.89
N TYR A 149 -3.88 -6.38 -39.39
CA TYR A 149 -3.77 -4.92 -39.29
C TYR A 149 -3.92 -4.22 -40.65
N SER A 150 -3.43 -4.82 -41.74
CA SER A 150 -3.51 -4.27 -43.10
C SER A 150 -4.95 -4.08 -43.60
N ASP A 151 -5.88 -4.90 -43.11
CA ASP A 151 -7.30 -4.77 -43.47
C ASP A 151 -8.00 -3.66 -42.66
N MET A 152 -7.52 -3.40 -41.45
CA MET A 152 -8.12 -2.47 -40.49
C MET A 152 -7.57 -1.04 -40.62
N ILE A 153 -6.26 -0.92 -40.83
CA ILE A 153 -5.54 0.35 -40.74
C ILE A 153 -5.25 0.85 -42.15
N LYS A 154 -5.99 1.88 -42.57
CA LYS A 154 -5.87 2.44 -43.93
C LYS A 154 -4.76 3.48 -44.07
N LYS A 155 -4.46 4.21 -42.98
CA LYS A 155 -3.41 5.23 -42.93
C LYS A 155 -2.87 5.29 -41.50
N CYS A 156 -1.56 5.35 -41.36
CA CYS A 156 -0.89 5.58 -40.09
C CYS A 156 0.15 6.68 -40.28
N GLN A 157 0.15 7.66 -39.38
CA GLN A 157 1.08 8.78 -39.41
C GLN A 157 1.40 9.19 -37.97
N PHE A 158 2.69 9.33 -37.66
CA PHE A 158 3.16 9.81 -36.36
C PHE A 158 4.14 10.96 -36.57
N ILE A 159 3.86 12.13 -35.99
CA ILE A 159 4.67 13.36 -36.14
C ILE A 159 4.96 13.65 -37.63
N GLY A 160 3.93 13.58 -38.47
CA GLY A 160 4.06 13.85 -39.90
C GLY A 160 4.67 12.71 -40.73
N GLN A 161 5.28 11.69 -40.12
CA GLN A 161 5.93 10.57 -40.83
C GLN A 161 5.02 9.35 -40.95
N ALA A 162 5.12 8.62 -42.07
CA ALA A 162 4.40 7.37 -42.27
C ALA A 162 4.94 6.28 -41.32
N CYS A 163 4.05 5.39 -40.88
CA CYS A 163 4.41 4.30 -39.97
C CYS A 163 4.89 3.07 -40.75
N ASP A 164 6.19 2.78 -40.77
CA ASP A 164 6.71 1.74 -41.67
C ASP A 164 6.88 0.33 -41.06
N LYS A 165 6.70 0.14 -39.74
CA LYS A 165 6.79 -1.19 -39.06
C LYS A 165 5.94 -1.35 -37.79
N VAL A 166 4.94 -0.48 -37.59
CA VAL A 166 4.24 -0.37 -36.29
C VAL A 166 3.43 -1.61 -35.91
N PHE A 167 3.04 -2.43 -36.90
CA PHE A 167 2.12 -3.56 -36.68
C PHE A 167 2.74 -4.93 -36.96
N GLU A 168 4.08 -5.04 -36.96
CA GLU A 168 4.76 -6.34 -37.07
C GLU A 168 4.59 -7.18 -35.79
N ILE A 169 4.38 -6.52 -34.64
CA ILE A 169 4.18 -7.20 -33.37
C ILE A 169 2.73 -7.64 -33.27
N ARG A 170 2.53 -8.96 -33.36
CA ARG A 170 1.24 -9.58 -33.11
C ARG A 170 1.20 -10.09 -31.67
N THR A 171 0.22 -9.64 -30.91
CA THR A 171 -0.03 -10.07 -29.52
C THR A 171 -1.39 -10.76 -29.41
N PHE A 172 -1.58 -11.45 -28.29
CA PHE A 172 -2.81 -12.18 -27.98
C PHE A 172 -3.33 -11.75 -26.62
N ILE A 173 -4.51 -11.14 -26.57
CA ILE A 173 -5.13 -10.61 -25.36
C ILE A 173 -6.61 -11.02 -25.36
N ASP A 174 -7.07 -11.64 -24.28
CA ASP A 174 -8.47 -12.02 -24.08
C ASP A 174 -9.11 -12.74 -25.28
N ALA A 175 -8.43 -13.79 -25.74
CA ALA A 175 -8.81 -14.56 -26.91
C ALA A 175 -8.87 -13.76 -28.23
N LYS A 176 -8.15 -12.65 -28.38
CA LYS A 176 -8.12 -11.83 -29.60
C LYS A 176 -6.73 -11.52 -30.08
N VAL A 177 -6.60 -11.30 -31.38
CA VAL A 177 -5.39 -10.78 -32.01
C VAL A 177 -5.31 -9.28 -31.81
N THR A 178 -4.16 -8.81 -31.35
CA THR A 178 -3.86 -7.39 -31.12
C THR A 178 -2.56 -7.00 -31.80
N TYR A 179 -2.45 -5.72 -32.15
CA TYR A 179 -1.28 -5.12 -32.81
C TYR A 179 -0.85 -3.84 -32.10
#